data_AF-A0A6L2NCQ4-F1
#
_entry.id   AF-A0A6L2NCQ4-F1
#
_cell.length_a   1.000
_cell.length_b   1.000
_cell.length_c   1.000
_cell.angle_alpha   90.00
_cell.angle_beta   90.00
_cell.angle_gamma   90.00
#
_symmetry.space_group_name_H-M   'P 1'
#
loop_
_entity.id
_entity.type
_entity.pdbx_description
1 polymer ?
#
loop_
_entity_poly.entity_id
_entity_poly.type
_entity_poly.pdbx_seq_one_letter_code
_entity_poly.pdbx_strand_id
1 'polypeptide(L)'
;MFKMAKKLKILKGHIRVWVKDKKASASNLKKDLKNKLFNIDSLIDKGKVSSAILENRLDTMNKLASLENMESSELAQKARLSSDQALDLERHFSKEEIKGAVWDCGLDKSPGPDGFTFGFYRRYWSLLEDEVVKAVNHFNNNGFCHK
;
A
#
# COMPACT_ATOMS: atom_id res chain seq x y z
N MET A 1 22.11 -1.35 -24.20
CA MET A 1 21.12 -1.06 -23.13
C MET A 1 20.56 -2.30 -22.39
N PHE A 2 20.78 -3.55 -22.85
CA PHE A 2 20.16 -4.77 -22.28
C PHE A 2 20.87 -5.46 -21.08
N LYS A 3 22.08 -5.03 -20.69
CA LYS A 3 22.87 -5.70 -19.63
C LYS A 3 22.27 -5.53 -18.22
N MET A 4 21.73 -4.35 -17.92
CA MET A 4 21.14 -4.04 -16.62
C MET A 4 19.81 -4.79 -16.42
N ALA A 5 18.95 -4.80 -17.45
CA ALA A 5 17.67 -5.51 -17.40
C ALA A 5 17.83 -7.01 -17.11
N LYS A 6 18.82 -7.67 -17.73
CA LYS A 6 19.14 -9.09 -17.45
C LYS A 6 19.57 -9.30 -16.00
N LYS A 7 20.45 -8.45 -15.47
CA LYS A 7 20.91 -8.51 -14.06
C LYS A 7 19.75 -8.30 -13.08
N LEU A 8 18.87 -7.33 -13.35
CA LEU A 8 17.69 -7.08 -12.52
C LEU A 8 16.72 -8.26 -12.51
N LYS A 9 16.54 -8.94 -13.65
CA LYS A 9 15.69 -10.13 -13.73
C LYS A 9 16.23 -11.28 -12.87
N ILE A 10 17.54 -11.50 -12.88
CA ILE A 10 18.21 -12.49 -12.02
C ILE A 10 18.04 -12.12 -10.55
N LEU A 11 18.34 -10.87 -10.19
CA LEU A 11 18.18 -10.37 -8.82
C LEU A 11 16.75 -10.53 -8.31
N LYS A 12 15.75 -10.21 -9.15
CA LYS A 12 14.33 -10.42 -8.84
C LYS A 12 14.02 -11.89 -8.55
N GLY A 13 14.67 -12.82 -9.25
CA GLY A 13 14.59 -14.26 -8.96
C GLY A 13 15.09 -14.60 -7.56
N HIS A 14 16.30 -14.15 -7.20
CA HIS A 14 16.87 -14.39 -5.88
C HIS A 14 16.05 -13.74 -4.75
N ILE A 15 15.56 -12.52 -4.95
CA ILE A 15 14.70 -11.83 -3.99
C ILE A 15 13.43 -12.64 -3.73
N ARG A 16 12.80 -13.22 -4.77
CA ARG A 16 11.60 -14.04 -4.60
C ARG A 16 11.86 -15.29 -3.75
N VAL A 17 12.97 -15.98 -4.00
CA VAL A 17 13.36 -17.16 -3.21
C VAL A 17 13.61 -16.76 -1.76
N TRP A 18 14.42 -15.72 -1.53
CA TRP A 18 14.70 -15.20 -0.20
C TRP A 18 13.44 -14.80 0.58
N VAL A 19 12.48 -14.13 -0.07
CA VAL A 19 11.18 -13.78 0.55
C VAL A 19 10.40 -15.04 0.92
N LYS A 20 10.36 -16.05 0.04
CA LYS A 20 9.66 -17.31 0.30
C LYS A 20 10.27 -18.04 1.50
N ASP A 21 11.59 -18.14 1.54
CA ASP A 21 12.31 -18.83 2.62
C ASP A 21 12.14 -18.11 3.95
N LYS A 22 12.22 -16.77 3.95
CA LYS A 22 11.99 -15.95 5.14
C LYS A 22 10.57 -16.15 5.69
N LYS A 23 9.56 -16.23 4.81
CA LYS A 23 8.18 -16.50 5.21
C LYS A 23 7.99 -17.91 5.78
N ALA A 24 8.62 -18.92 5.16
CA ALA A 24 8.60 -20.29 5.68
C ALA A 24 9.23 -20.37 7.07
N SER A 25 10.38 -19.74 7.27
CA SER A 25 11.06 -19.65 8.57
C SER A 25 10.21 -18.95 9.63
N ALA A 26 9.56 -17.83 9.29
CA ALA A 26 8.67 -17.13 10.20
C ALA A 26 7.44 -17.98 10.59
N SER A 27 6.85 -18.69 9.62
CA SER A 27 5.72 -19.60 9.86
C SER A 27 6.12 -20.76 10.78
N ASN A 28 7.31 -21.33 10.60
CA ASN A 28 7.83 -22.40 11.46
C ASN A 28 8.06 -21.88 12.87
N LEU A 29 8.72 -20.73 13.03
CA LEU A 29 8.93 -20.11 14.34
C LEU A 29 7.61 -19.79 15.06
N LYS A 30 6.60 -19.30 14.32
CA LYS A 30 5.26 -19.06 14.86
C LYS A 30 4.63 -20.35 15.39
N LYS A 31 4.76 -21.45 14.65
CA LYS A 31 4.28 -22.78 15.08
C LYS A 31 4.99 -23.25 16.35
N ASP A 32 6.30 -23.08 16.43
CA ASP A 32 7.10 -23.47 17.60
C ASP A 32 6.73 -22.64 18.84
N LEU A 33 6.53 -21.34 18.68
CA LEU A 33 6.06 -20.46 19.77
C LEU A 33 4.66 -20.84 20.25
N LYS A 34 3.73 -21.19 19.34
CA LYS A 34 2.39 -21.67 19.71
C LYS A 34 2.45 -22.98 20.50
N ASN A 35 3.30 -23.93 20.08
CA ASN A 35 3.50 -25.18 20.81
C ASN A 35 4.12 -24.92 22.19
N LYS A 36 5.12 -24.03 22.28
CA LYS A 36 5.73 -23.63 23.54
C LYS A 36 4.72 -22.99 24.48
N LEU A 37 3.85 -22.11 23.96
CA LEU A 37 2.80 -21.46 24.73
C LEU A 37 1.79 -22.49 25.27
N PHE A 38 1.35 -23.43 24.43
CA PHE A 38 0.46 -24.52 24.84
C PHE A 38 1.05 -25.37 25.98
N ASN A 39 2.35 -25.70 25.90
CA ASN A 39 3.03 -26.42 26.96
C ASN A 39 3.10 -25.62 28.27
N ILE A 40 3.33 -24.30 28.18
CA ILE A 40 3.35 -23.41 29.35
C ILE A 40 1.95 -23.34 29.99
N ASP A 41 0.90 -23.13 29.18
CA ASP A 41 -0.48 -23.09 29.66
C ASP A 41 -0.87 -24.41 30.34
N SER A 42 -0.47 -25.56 29.78
CA SER A 42 -0.72 -26.87 30.41
C SER A 42 -0.03 -27.05 31.77
N LEU A 43 1.15 -26.45 31.98
CA LEU A 43 1.82 -26.47 33.29
C LEU A 43 1.08 -25.61 34.32
N ILE A 44 0.57 -24.46 33.88
CA ILE A 44 -0.23 -23.55 34.72
C ILE A 44 -1.53 -24.25 35.14
N ASP A 45 -2.23 -24.92 34.22
CA ASP A 45 -3.46 -25.67 34.49
C ASP A 45 -3.25 -26.81 35.50
N LYS A 46 -2.05 -27.41 35.51
CA LYS A 46 -1.64 -28.43 36.49
C LYS A 46 -1.23 -27.84 37.84
N GLY A 47 -1.45 -26.54 38.07
CA GLY A 47 -1.11 -25.84 39.30
C GLY A 47 0.39 -25.56 39.48
N LYS A 48 1.22 -25.79 38.45
CA LYS A 48 2.67 -25.51 38.49
C LYS A 48 2.92 -24.06 38.11
N VAL A 49 2.67 -23.15 39.05
CA VAL A 49 2.87 -21.71 38.85
C VAL A 49 4.16 -21.26 39.53
N SER A 50 5.05 -20.64 38.77
CA SER A 50 6.22 -19.92 39.28
C SER A 50 6.38 -18.60 38.51
N SER A 51 7.08 -17.63 39.12
CA SER A 51 7.38 -16.35 38.47
C SER A 51 8.08 -16.53 37.11
N ALA A 52 9.01 -17.47 37.04
CA ALA A 52 9.73 -17.81 35.81
C ALA A 52 8.80 -18.36 34.70
N ILE A 53 7.77 -19.13 35.07
CA ILE A 53 6.80 -19.68 34.09
C ILE A 53 5.92 -18.55 33.53
N LEU A 54 5.46 -17.63 34.39
CA LEU A 54 4.66 -16.48 33.97
C LEU A 54 5.47 -15.52 33.07
N GLU A 55 6.73 -15.26 33.40
CA GLU A 55 7.62 -14.43 32.59
C GLU A 55 7.87 -15.07 31.22
N ASN A 56 8.11 -16.38 31.17
CA ASN A 56 8.28 -17.12 29.92
C ASN A 56 7.01 -17.11 29.05
N ARG A 57 5.82 -17.21 29.68
CA ARG A 57 4.53 -17.06 28.99
C ARG A 57 4.43 -15.69 28.34
N LEU A 58 4.71 -14.64 29.09
CA LEU A 58 4.64 -13.26 28.62
C LEU A 58 5.61 -12.99 27.46
N ASP A 59 6.86 -13.42 27.59
CA ASP A 59 7.86 -13.34 26.52
C ASP A 59 7.41 -14.06 25.24
N THR A 60 6.88 -15.29 25.41
CA THR A 60 6.39 -16.10 24.28
C THR A 60 5.19 -15.44 23.60
N MET A 61 4.26 -14.87 24.37
CA MET A 61 3.12 -14.12 23.85
C MET A 61 3.54 -12.85 23.10
N ASN A 62 4.48 -12.07 23.64
CA ASN A 62 4.97 -10.85 23.01
C ASN A 62 5.69 -11.13 21.68
N LYS A 63 6.51 -12.19 21.63
CA LYS A 63 7.14 -12.66 20.39
C LYS A 63 6.11 -13.08 19.35
N LEU A 64 5.07 -13.79 19.78
CA LEU A 64 3.99 -14.24 18.89
C LEU A 64 3.19 -13.05 18.32
N ALA A 65 2.79 -12.11 19.17
CA ALA A 65 2.09 -10.89 18.75
C ALA A 65 2.91 -10.06 17.77
N SER A 66 4.22 -9.94 18.01
CA SER A 66 5.13 -9.24 17.09
C SER A 66 5.16 -9.88 15.70
N LEU A 67 5.19 -11.21 15.62
CA LEU A 67 5.14 -11.93 14.35
C LEU A 67 3.78 -11.79 13.64
N GLU A 68 2.68 -11.80 14.39
CA GLU A 68 1.33 -11.62 13.84
C GLU A 68 1.09 -10.21 13.28
N ASN A 69 1.62 -9.18 13.95
CA ASN A 69 1.59 -7.81 13.46
C ASN A 69 2.38 -7.64 12.15
N MET A 70 3.56 -8.28 12.05
CA MET A 70 4.35 -8.26 10.81
C MET A 70 3.62 -8.95 9.66
N GLU A 71 2.99 -10.10 9.90
CA GLU A 71 2.22 -10.85 8.90
C GLU A 71 0.99 -10.07 8.42
N SER A 72 0.29 -9.40 9.35
CA SER A 72 -0.88 -8.57 9.04
C SER A 72 -0.52 -7.38 8.15
N SER A 73 0.61 -6.73 8.43
CA SER A 73 1.13 -5.63 7.59
C SER A 73 1.52 -6.10 6.19
N GLU A 74 2.15 -7.27 6.07
CA GLU A 74 2.51 -7.85 4.76
C GLU A 74 1.26 -8.21 3.93
N LEU A 75 0.22 -8.75 4.56
CA LEU A 75 -1.06 -9.04 3.92
C LEU A 75 -1.73 -7.76 3.41
N ALA A 76 -1.74 -6.70 4.21
CA ALA A 76 -2.28 -5.41 3.81
C ALA A 76 -1.56 -4.84 2.58
N GLN A 77 -0.22 -4.91 2.54
CA GLN A 77 0.57 -4.47 1.38
C GLN A 77 0.36 -5.32 0.12
N LYS A 78 -0.09 -6.57 0.27
CA LYS A 78 -0.33 -7.50 -0.84
C LYS A 78 -1.81 -7.68 -1.18
N ALA A 79 -2.70 -6.91 -0.55
CA ALA A 79 -4.11 -6.92 -0.87
C ALA A 79 -4.27 -6.60 -2.37
N ARG A 80 -4.83 -7.55 -3.11
CA ARG A 80 -5.20 -7.31 -4.50
C ARG A 80 -6.49 -6.53 -4.47
N LEU A 81 -6.56 -5.48 -5.29
CA LEU A 81 -7.81 -4.78 -5.53
C LEU A 81 -8.85 -5.78 -6.04
N SER A 82 -10.08 -5.62 -5.58
CA SER A 82 -11.21 -6.30 -6.23
C SER A 82 -11.32 -5.83 -7.68
N SER A 83 -12.04 -6.61 -8.51
CA SER A 83 -12.28 -6.22 -9.91
C SER A 83 -12.92 -4.83 -10.00
N ASP A 84 -13.87 -4.54 -9.11
CA ASP A 84 -14.57 -3.25 -9.11
C ASP A 84 -13.65 -2.10 -8.72
N GLN A 85 -12.79 -2.28 -7.71
CA GLN A 85 -11.80 -1.27 -7.33
C GLN A 85 -10.76 -1.04 -8.43
N ALA A 86 -10.36 -2.09 -9.16
CA ALA A 86 -9.44 -1.94 -10.27
C ALA A 86 -10.09 -1.17 -11.43
N LEU A 87 -11.35 -1.50 -11.76
CA LEU A 87 -12.11 -0.81 -12.79
C LEU A 87 -12.36 0.66 -12.44
N ASP A 88 -12.63 0.96 -11.17
CA ASP A 88 -12.84 2.33 -10.70
C ASP A 88 -11.58 3.20 -10.86
N LEU A 89 -10.40 2.64 -10.57
CA LEU A 89 -9.11 3.35 -10.76
C LEU A 89 -8.72 3.55 -12.23
N GLU A 90 -9.18 2.69 -13.13
CA GLU A 90 -8.89 2.78 -14.57
C GLU A 90 -9.92 3.63 -15.33
N ARG A 91 -11.01 4.03 -14.68
CA ARG A 91 -12.08 4.81 -15.29
C ARG A 91 -11.61 6.23 -15.62
N HIS A 92 -12.18 6.80 -16.68
CA HIS A 92 -12.04 8.23 -16.99
C HIS A 92 -12.57 9.12 -15.88
N PHE A 93 -11.89 10.25 -15.67
CA PHE A 93 -12.34 11.28 -14.76
C PHE A 93 -13.64 11.90 -15.25
N SER A 94 -14.61 12.00 -14.34
CA SER A 94 -15.89 12.66 -14.62
C SER A 94 -15.74 14.18 -14.68
N LYS A 95 -16.66 14.87 -15.36
CA LYS A 95 -16.67 16.35 -15.43
C LYS A 95 -16.75 16.94 -14.02
N GLU A 96 -17.57 16.35 -13.17
CA GLU A 96 -17.81 16.77 -11.79
C GLU A 96 -16.57 16.59 -10.93
N GLU A 97 -15.84 15.49 -11.09
CA GLU A 97 -14.59 15.22 -10.38
C GLU A 97 -13.48 16.19 -10.79
N ILE A 98 -13.32 16.44 -12.09
CA ILE A 98 -12.35 17.41 -12.60
C ILE A 98 -12.68 18.81 -12.09
N LYS A 99 -13.96 19.20 -12.13
CA LYS A 99 -14.42 20.47 -11.59
C LYS A 99 -14.17 20.57 -10.08
N GLY A 100 -14.49 19.52 -9.33
CA GLY A 100 -14.22 19.43 -7.90
C GLY A 100 -12.74 19.69 -7.60
N ALA A 101 -11.84 18.99 -8.28
CA ALA A 101 -10.40 19.15 -8.12
C ALA A 101 -9.91 20.58 -8.43
N VAL A 102 -10.49 21.24 -9.44
CA VAL A 102 -10.19 22.66 -9.75
C VAL A 102 -10.68 23.60 -8.64
N TRP A 103 -11.80 23.29 -7.99
CA TRP A 103 -12.35 24.09 -6.87
C TRP A 103 -11.64 23.86 -5.55
N ASP A 104 -11.15 22.65 -5.31
CA ASP A 104 -10.35 22.29 -4.13
C ASP A 104 -8.95 22.90 -4.18
N CYS A 105 -8.52 23.39 -5.35
CA CYS A 105 -7.29 24.14 -5.48
C CYS A 105 -7.44 25.58 -4.95
N GLY A 106 -6.52 25.97 -4.05
CA GLY A 106 -6.42 27.33 -3.52
C GLY A 106 -6.28 28.39 -4.63
N LEU A 107 -7.01 29.49 -4.47
CA LEU A 107 -7.02 30.64 -5.39
C LEU A 107 -5.75 31.48 -5.31
N ASP A 108 -5.05 31.40 -4.19
CA ASP A 108 -3.85 32.14 -3.78
C ASP A 108 -2.55 31.42 -4.15
N LYS A 109 -2.63 30.34 -4.93
CA LYS A 109 -1.43 29.67 -5.45
C LYS A 109 -0.72 30.54 -6.47
N SER A 110 0.60 30.59 -6.39
CA SER A 110 1.46 31.24 -7.39
C SER A 110 1.15 30.71 -8.79
N PRO A 111 1.15 31.58 -9.83
CA PRO A 111 0.87 31.17 -11.19
C PRO A 111 1.95 30.22 -11.73
N GLY A 112 1.56 29.41 -12.72
CA GLY A 112 2.51 28.62 -13.50
C GLY A 112 3.41 29.51 -14.39
N PRO A 113 4.36 28.91 -15.15
CA PRO A 113 5.16 29.63 -16.13
C PRO A 113 4.35 30.35 -17.22
N ASP A 114 3.08 29.96 -17.40
CA ASP A 114 2.10 30.56 -18.31
C ASP A 114 1.37 31.78 -17.73
N GLY A 115 1.56 32.08 -16.44
CA GLY A 115 0.91 33.19 -15.76
C GLY A 115 -0.53 32.91 -15.30
N PHE A 116 -1.07 31.70 -15.50
CA PHE A 116 -2.43 31.36 -15.10
C PHE A 116 -2.47 30.68 -13.72
N THR A 117 -3.50 31.01 -12.92
CA THR A 117 -3.79 30.38 -11.62
C THR A 117 -5.08 29.56 -11.69
N PHE A 118 -5.37 28.75 -10.69
CA PHE A 118 -6.68 28.09 -10.56
C PHE A 118 -7.85 29.09 -10.51
N GLY A 119 -7.61 30.33 -10.08
CA GLY A 119 -8.60 31.41 -10.15
C GLY A 119 -9.02 31.76 -11.58
N PHE A 120 -8.11 31.68 -12.55
CA PHE A 120 -8.44 31.84 -13.97
C PHE A 120 -9.39 30.74 -14.46
N TYR A 121 -9.03 29.47 -14.20
CA TYR A 121 -9.84 28.32 -14.60
C TYR A 121 -11.23 28.33 -13.95
N ARG A 122 -11.33 28.73 -12.67
CA ARG A 122 -12.61 28.88 -11.98
C ARG A 122 -13.46 30.01 -12.57
N ARG A 123 -12.84 31.15 -12.89
CA ARG A 123 -13.53 32.32 -13.45
C ARG A 123 -14.08 32.06 -14.85
N TYR A 124 -13.34 31.33 -15.68
CA TYR A 124 -13.70 31.07 -17.08
C TYR A 124 -14.15 29.63 -17.32
N TRP A 125 -14.56 28.91 -16.26
CA TRP A 125 -14.91 27.50 -16.34
C TRP A 125 -15.95 27.20 -17.42
N SER A 126 -17.03 28.00 -17.51
CA SER A 126 -18.07 27.83 -18.53
C SER A 126 -17.58 27.90 -19.98
N LEU A 127 -16.41 28.49 -20.22
CA LEU A 127 -15.79 28.59 -21.55
C LEU A 127 -14.74 27.50 -21.78
N LEU A 128 -14.08 27.04 -20.72
CA LEU A 128 -12.92 26.15 -20.79
C LEU A 128 -13.23 24.71 -20.42
N GLU A 129 -14.38 24.45 -19.80
CA GLU A 129 -14.72 23.16 -19.18
C GLU A 129 -14.54 21.98 -20.12
N ASP A 130 -15.10 22.04 -21.34
CA ASP A 130 -15.04 20.91 -22.26
C ASP A 130 -13.60 20.66 -22.76
N GLU A 131 -12.81 21.71 -22.97
CA GLU A 131 -11.40 21.61 -23.36
C GLU A 131 -10.53 21.08 -22.21
N VAL A 132 -10.77 21.53 -20.97
CA VAL A 132 -10.08 21.03 -19.77
C VAL A 132 -10.40 19.55 -19.54
N VAL A 133 -11.67 19.16 -19.62
CA VAL A 133 -12.10 17.76 -19.47
C VAL A 133 -11.46 16.88 -20.54
N LYS A 134 -11.43 17.36 -21.79
CA LYS A 134 -10.79 16.65 -22.91
C LYS A 134 -9.29 16.51 -22.71
N ALA A 135 -8.60 17.56 -22.27
CA ALA A 135 -7.17 17.54 -22.01
C ALA A 135 -6.79 16.57 -20.89
N VAL A 136 -7.53 16.60 -19.77
CA VAL A 136 -7.30 15.70 -18.62
C VAL A 136 -7.52 14.24 -19.00
N ASN A 137 -8.61 13.93 -19.71
CA ASN A 137 -8.88 12.57 -20.15
C ASN A 137 -7.91 12.09 -21.25
N HIS A 138 -7.44 13.00 -22.11
CA HIS A 138 -6.38 12.68 -23.06
C HIS A 138 -5.08 12.29 -22.33
N PHE A 139 -4.67 13.07 -21.32
CA PHE A 139 -3.51 12.76 -20.51
C PHE A 139 -3.66 11.40 -19.79
N ASN A 140 -4.83 11.12 -19.22
CA ASN A 140 -5.11 9.84 -18.56
C ASN A 140 -4.89 8.64 -19.48
N ASN A 141 -5.30 8.75 -20.74
CA ASN A 141 -5.20 7.66 -21.71
C ASN A 141 -3.81 7.51 -22.35
N ASN A 142 -3.07 8.61 -22.50
CA ASN A 142 -1.88 8.63 -23.35
C ASN A 142 -0.59 8.92 -22.56
N GLY A 143 -0.67 9.44 -21.34
CA GLY A 143 0.47 9.80 -20.50
C GLY A 143 1.22 11.07 -20.91
N PHE A 144 0.67 11.85 -21.85
CA PHE A 144 1.23 13.14 -22.28
C PHE A 144 0.13 14.12 -22.67
N CYS A 145 0.45 15.41 -22.66
CA CYS A 145 -0.38 16.46 -23.26
C CYS A 145 0.25 16.90 -24.58
N HIS A 146 -0.58 17.18 -25.59
CA HIS A 146 -0.09 17.85 -26.80
C HIS A 146 0.42 19.26 -26.45
N LYS A 147 1.55 19.64 -27.04
CA LYS A 147 2.15 20.97 -26.89
C LYS A 147 1.52 21.98 -27.85
#